data_AF-A0A9W4T8Q6-F1
#
_entry.id   AF-A0A9W4T8Q6-F1
#
_cell.length_a   1.000
_cell.length_b   1.000
_cell.length_c   1.000
_cell.angle_alpha   90.00
_cell.angle_beta   90.00
_cell.angle_gamma   90.00
#
_symmetry.space_group_name_H-M   'P 1'
#
loop_
_entity.id
_entity.type
_entity.pdbx_description
1 polymer ?
#
loop_
_entity_poly.entity_id
_entity_poly.type
_entity_poly.pdbx_seq_one_letter_code
_entity_poly.pdbx_strand_id
1 'polypeptide(L)'
;MTGKFETKEEILKWKYRGKIKAKSENDFVKKHPVKTPKEGEKDLEEKEYMSSPIRIKINAEDYFTSSFLKLPVKKEILPTKFSFDSKADMPYDKMWKIYSETKKSPSSSTTRNMRKVAQYCIINTLHCQELLVNQSIINDYREVVSIAYVSLFDTYYRANRMKVRNLLSACAIKRDMVISTKLPEDIEKGKYPGAYIFPPKKGIMTERPVT
;
A
#
# COMPACT_ATOMS: atom_id res chain seq x y z
N MET A 1 10.73 37.19 -17.09
CA MET A 1 10.62 35.81 -17.62
C MET A 1 9.19 35.35 -17.47
N THR A 2 8.40 35.48 -18.53
CA THR A 2 6.99 35.07 -18.59
C THR A 2 6.91 33.59 -18.94
N GLY A 3 6.92 32.73 -17.92
CA GLY A 3 6.60 31.31 -18.05
C GLY A 3 5.10 31.10 -17.85
N LYS A 4 4.43 30.44 -18.81
CA LYS A 4 3.05 29.99 -18.63
C LYS A 4 3.01 28.96 -17.50
N PHE A 5 2.24 29.22 -16.45
CA PHE A 5 1.97 28.24 -15.40
C PHE A 5 0.90 27.26 -15.89
N GLU A 6 1.21 25.97 -15.83
CA GLU A 6 0.25 24.90 -16.10
C GLU A 6 -0.87 24.91 -15.07
N THR A 7 -2.09 24.66 -15.53
CA THR A 7 -3.30 24.63 -14.69
C THR A 7 -3.32 23.40 -13.78
N LYS A 8 -4.08 23.46 -12.67
CA LYS A 8 -4.25 22.34 -11.72
C LYS A 8 -4.69 21.03 -12.41
N GLU A 9 -5.45 21.14 -13.50
CA GLU A 9 -5.96 20.04 -14.30
C GLU A 9 -4.89 19.42 -15.20
N GLU A 10 -3.96 20.23 -15.73
CA GLU A 10 -2.80 19.77 -16.51
C GLU A 10 -1.82 18.99 -15.62
N ILE A 11 -1.55 19.47 -14.40
CA ILE A 11 -0.63 18.80 -13.47
C ILE A 11 -1.16 17.41 -13.06
N LEU A 12 -2.47 17.27 -12.84
CA LEU A 12 -3.11 15.98 -12.54
C LEU A 12 -3.06 15.00 -13.71
N LYS A 13 -3.07 15.49 -14.95
CA LYS A 13 -3.04 14.67 -16.16
C LYS A 13 -1.66 14.05 -16.41
N TRP A 14 -0.58 14.73 -16.03
CA TRP A 14 0.80 14.32 -16.36
C TRP A 14 1.51 13.47 -15.29
N LYS A 15 1.05 13.45 -14.03
CA LYS A 15 1.74 12.70 -12.96
C LYS A 15 1.08 11.39 -12.52
N TYR A 16 -0.16 11.10 -12.92
CA TYR A 16 -0.89 9.92 -12.41
C TYR A 16 -1.41 8.94 -13.47
N ARG A 17 -1.25 9.24 -14.77
CA ARG A 17 -1.68 8.32 -15.85
C ARG A 17 -0.60 8.27 -16.92
N GLY A 18 0.15 7.17 -16.96
CA GLY A 18 0.97 6.84 -18.12
C GLY A 18 0.14 6.95 -19.39
N LYS A 19 0.70 7.63 -20.40
CA LYS A 19 0.14 7.98 -21.72
C LYS A 19 -0.99 7.05 -22.19
N ILE A 20 -2.25 7.39 -21.88
CA ILE A 20 -3.43 6.81 -22.54
C ILE A 20 -3.51 7.43 -23.94
N LYS A 21 -2.64 6.98 -24.84
CA LYS A 21 -2.80 7.11 -26.31
C LYS A 21 -1.83 6.29 -27.14
N ALA A 22 -0.94 5.48 -26.54
CA ALA A 22 -0.29 4.42 -27.29
C ALA A 22 -1.24 3.22 -27.37
N LYS A 23 -1.77 2.93 -28.57
CA LYS A 23 -2.42 1.64 -28.84
C LYS A 23 -1.34 0.56 -28.71
N SER A 24 -1.33 -0.21 -27.62
CA SER A 24 -0.67 -1.51 -27.63
C SER A 24 -1.63 -2.49 -28.29
N GLU A 25 -1.25 -3.04 -29.45
CA GLU A 25 -1.94 -4.18 -30.04
C GLU A 25 -1.76 -5.39 -29.11
N ASN A 26 -2.80 -5.70 -28.34
CA ASN A 26 -2.90 -6.94 -27.59
C ASN A 26 -3.75 -7.91 -28.42
N ASP A 27 -3.10 -8.87 -29.08
CA ASP A 27 -3.73 -9.92 -29.91
C ASP A 27 -4.48 -11.00 -29.11
N PHE A 28 -4.91 -10.72 -27.88
CA PHE A 28 -5.50 -11.70 -26.96
C PHE A 28 -6.99 -11.98 -27.17
N VAL A 29 -7.61 -11.48 -28.24
CA VAL A 29 -9.02 -11.74 -28.55
C VAL A 29 -9.19 -12.31 -29.95
N LYS A 30 -8.73 -13.56 -30.17
CA LYS A 30 -9.33 -14.41 -31.21
C LYS A 30 -10.63 -14.99 -30.65
N LYS A 31 -11.75 -14.46 -31.15
CA LYS A 31 -13.11 -14.93 -30.85
C LYS A 31 -13.26 -16.38 -31.32
N HIS A 32 -13.50 -17.32 -30.41
CA HIS A 32 -14.21 -18.55 -30.76
C HIS A 32 -15.72 -18.31 -30.65
N PRO A 33 -16.55 -18.86 -31.56
CA PRO A 33 -17.99 -18.67 -31.52
C PRO A 33 -18.60 -19.36 -30.29
N VAL A 34 -19.40 -18.60 -29.55
CA VAL A 34 -20.19 -19.04 -28.41
C VAL A 34 -21.24 -20.03 -28.90
N LYS A 35 -21.18 -21.29 -28.43
CA LYS A 35 -22.33 -22.20 -28.48
C LYS A 35 -23.24 -21.88 -27.30
N THR A 36 -24.54 -21.79 -27.56
CA THR A 36 -25.61 -21.62 -26.57
C THR A 36 -25.53 -22.72 -25.50
N PRO A 37 -25.77 -22.41 -24.20
CA PRO A 37 -25.72 -23.40 -23.14
C PRO A 37 -26.93 -24.33 -23.26
N LYS A 38 -26.70 -25.64 -23.24
CA LYS A 38 -27.76 -26.60 -22.90
C LYS A 38 -28.05 -26.46 -21.41
N GLU A 39 -29.34 -26.45 -21.07
CA GLU A 39 -29.82 -26.51 -19.69
C GLU A 39 -29.28 -27.76 -18.98
N GLY A 40 -28.80 -27.56 -17.75
CA GLY A 40 -28.55 -28.64 -16.80
C GLY A 40 -27.09 -28.79 -16.36
N GLU A 41 -26.62 -27.88 -15.51
CA GLU A 41 -25.93 -28.18 -14.24
C GLU A 41 -25.62 -26.85 -13.56
N LYS A 42 -26.25 -26.60 -12.41
CA LYS A 42 -25.97 -25.44 -11.58
C LYS A 42 -24.82 -25.81 -10.65
N ASP A 43 -23.61 -25.36 -10.96
CA ASP A 43 -22.55 -25.23 -9.96
C ASP A 43 -22.93 -24.09 -9.01
N LEU A 44 -23.62 -24.46 -7.94
CA LEU A 44 -24.09 -23.58 -6.87
C LEU A 44 -22.94 -22.94 -6.06
N GLU A 45 -21.67 -23.34 -6.28
CA GLU A 45 -20.51 -22.84 -5.53
C GLU A 45 -19.83 -21.58 -6.11
N GLU A 46 -19.98 -21.26 -7.40
CA GLU A 46 -19.25 -20.13 -8.00
C GLU A 46 -19.79 -18.74 -7.61
N LYS A 47 -21.02 -18.66 -7.09
CA LYS A 47 -21.65 -17.38 -6.76
C LYS A 47 -21.27 -16.83 -5.39
N GLU A 48 -20.70 -17.64 -4.50
CA GLU A 48 -20.44 -17.23 -3.11
C GLU A 48 -19.10 -16.50 -2.92
N TYR A 49 -18.20 -16.53 -3.92
CA TYR A 49 -16.85 -15.94 -3.83
C TYR A 49 -16.69 -14.55 -4.46
N MET A 50 -17.72 -14.00 -5.10
CA MET A 50 -17.63 -12.68 -5.75
C MET A 50 -18.03 -11.57 -4.78
N SER A 51 -17.14 -11.27 -3.82
CA SER A 51 -17.30 -10.12 -2.91
C SER A 51 -17.42 -8.81 -3.70
N SER A 52 -18.46 -8.03 -3.39
CA SER A 52 -18.78 -6.76 -4.05
C SER A 52 -17.61 -5.75 -3.95
N PRO A 53 -17.38 -4.92 -4.98
CA PRO A 53 -16.36 -3.86 -4.95
C PRO A 53 -16.59 -2.87 -3.80
N ILE A 54 -15.51 -2.41 -3.14
CA ILE A 54 -15.60 -1.41 -2.08
C ILE A 54 -15.65 -0.01 -2.69
N ARG A 55 -16.58 0.82 -2.21
CA ARG A 55 -16.62 2.26 -2.50
C ARG A 55 -15.91 3.03 -1.39
N ILE A 56 -14.79 3.66 -1.73
CA ILE A 56 -14.00 4.51 -0.83
C ILE A 56 -14.33 5.96 -1.16
N LYS A 57 -14.87 6.70 -0.18
CA LYS A 57 -15.17 8.12 -0.36
C LYS A 57 -13.87 8.91 -0.45
N ILE A 58 -13.66 9.65 -1.54
CA ILE A 58 -12.45 10.48 -1.74
C ILE A 58 -12.69 11.88 -1.18
N ASN A 59 -13.86 12.46 -1.45
CA ASN A 59 -14.29 13.80 -1.04
C ASN A 59 -15.82 13.81 -0.90
N ALA A 60 -16.44 14.99 -0.72
CA ALA A 60 -17.88 15.07 -0.47
C ALA A 60 -18.75 14.46 -1.59
N GLU A 61 -18.27 14.51 -2.82
CA GLU A 61 -19.02 14.22 -4.05
C GLU A 61 -18.55 12.93 -4.76
N ASP A 62 -17.29 12.52 -4.59
CA ASP A 62 -16.69 11.41 -5.32
C ASP A 62 -16.42 10.18 -4.45
N TYR A 63 -16.61 9.02 -5.09
CA TYR A 63 -16.27 7.72 -4.55
C TYR A 63 -15.39 6.96 -5.54
N PHE A 64 -14.29 6.39 -5.04
CA PHE A 64 -13.48 5.43 -5.75
C PHE A 64 -14.01 4.02 -5.52
N THR A 65 -14.40 3.33 -6.59
CA THR A 65 -14.76 1.92 -6.51
C THR A 65 -13.53 1.05 -6.72
N SER A 66 -13.01 0.45 -5.66
CA SER A 66 -11.88 -0.46 -5.71
C SER A 66 -12.37 -1.89 -5.92
N SER A 67 -11.95 -2.50 -7.04
CA SER A 67 -12.11 -3.94 -7.27
C SER A 67 -10.97 -4.78 -6.65
N PHE A 68 -9.89 -4.12 -6.21
CA PHE A 68 -8.69 -4.75 -5.63
C PHE A 68 -8.74 -4.81 -4.10
N LEU A 69 -9.30 -3.79 -3.45
CA LEU A 69 -9.61 -3.82 -2.03
C LEU A 69 -10.95 -4.53 -1.92
N LYS A 70 -10.91 -5.86 -1.77
CA LYS A 70 -12.07 -6.66 -1.40
C LYS A 70 -11.95 -6.90 0.09
N LEU A 71 -12.78 -6.23 0.88
CA LEU A 71 -12.97 -6.60 2.27
C LEU A 71 -13.78 -7.89 2.21
N PRO A 72 -13.35 -8.98 2.86
CA PRO A 72 -14.16 -10.18 2.91
C PRO A 72 -15.46 -9.83 3.63
N VAL A 73 -16.56 -9.76 2.87
CA VAL A 73 -17.92 -9.69 3.44
C VAL A 73 -18.29 -11.09 3.90
N LYS A 74 -17.59 -11.57 4.93
CA LYS A 74 -17.97 -12.65 5.84
C LYS A 74 -16.84 -12.80 6.85
N LYS A 75 -17.14 -12.45 8.11
CA LYS A 75 -16.33 -12.81 9.28
C LYS A 75 -16.20 -14.34 9.46
N GLU A 76 -16.94 -15.13 8.69
CA GLU A 76 -16.96 -16.60 8.73
C GLU A 76 -15.93 -17.27 7.79
N ILE A 77 -15.20 -16.52 6.95
CA ILE A 77 -13.99 -17.00 6.26
C ILE A 77 -12.76 -16.23 6.78
N LEU A 78 -12.79 -15.83 8.04
CA LEU A 78 -11.54 -15.61 8.77
C LEU A 78 -11.27 -16.92 9.48
N PRO A 79 -10.30 -17.74 9.03
CA PRO A 79 -9.68 -18.65 9.96
C PRO A 79 -9.22 -17.76 11.12
N THR A 80 -9.83 -18.02 12.27
CA THR A 80 -9.23 -18.00 13.59
C THR A 80 -7.87 -17.31 13.57
N LYS A 81 -7.78 -16.10 14.15
CA LYS A 81 -6.53 -15.38 14.47
C LYS A 81 -5.34 -16.15 13.93
N PHE A 82 -4.92 -15.87 12.69
CA PHE A 82 -3.65 -16.40 12.23
C PHE A 82 -2.62 -15.78 13.16
N SER A 83 -2.27 -16.54 14.20
CA SER A 83 -0.92 -16.57 14.72
C SER A 83 -0.02 -16.48 13.50
N PHE A 84 1.01 -15.64 13.58
CA PHE A 84 2.01 -15.49 12.54
C PHE A 84 2.86 -16.78 12.49
N ASP A 85 2.22 -17.93 12.46
CA ASP A 85 2.77 -19.27 12.47
C ASP A 85 3.39 -19.47 11.10
N SER A 86 4.63 -18.99 11.00
CA SER A 86 5.54 -19.08 9.86
C SER A 86 4.85 -18.78 8.53
N LYS A 87 4.96 -17.53 8.06
CA LYS A 87 4.66 -17.17 6.66
C LYS A 87 5.20 -18.27 5.74
N ALA A 88 4.31 -19.05 5.12
CA ALA A 88 4.69 -20.14 4.24
C ALA A 88 5.34 -19.53 3.01
N ASP A 89 6.66 -19.45 2.98
CA ASP A 89 7.39 -18.86 1.87
C ASP A 89 7.66 -19.91 0.79
N MET A 90 7.22 -19.63 -0.43
CA MET A 90 7.50 -20.51 -1.56
C MET A 90 8.90 -20.19 -2.10
N PRO A 91 9.87 -21.13 -2.04
CA PRO A 91 11.19 -20.88 -2.60
C PRO A 91 11.10 -20.52 -4.09
N TYR A 92 11.89 -19.55 -4.52
CA TYR A 92 11.91 -19.06 -5.90
C TYR A 92 12.09 -20.20 -6.90
N ASP A 93 13.03 -21.12 -6.64
CA ASP A 93 13.31 -22.28 -7.50
C ASP A 93 12.09 -23.17 -7.69
N LYS A 94 11.29 -23.36 -6.62
CA LYS A 94 10.06 -24.17 -6.66
C LYS A 94 8.98 -23.48 -7.51
N MET A 95 8.82 -22.17 -7.34
CA MET A 95 7.87 -21.38 -8.13
C MET A 95 8.27 -21.40 -9.62
N TRP A 96 9.54 -21.17 -9.94
CA TRP A 96 10.07 -21.21 -11.30
C TRP A 96 9.90 -22.59 -11.96
N LYS A 97 10.17 -23.66 -11.21
CA LYS A 97 9.94 -25.04 -11.67
C LYS A 97 8.48 -25.25 -12.07
N ILE A 98 7.52 -24.86 -11.23
CA ILE A 98 6.09 -24.96 -11.53
C ILE A 98 5.72 -24.21 -12.82
N TYR A 99 6.23 -22.99 -13.01
CA TYR A 99 6.00 -22.24 -14.25
C TYR A 99 6.57 -22.96 -15.48
N SER A 100 7.79 -23.47 -15.38
CA SER A 100 8.46 -24.16 -16.49
C SER A 100 7.75 -25.46 -16.88
N GLU A 101 7.28 -26.24 -15.92
CA GLU A 101 6.54 -27.49 -16.13
C GLU A 101 5.17 -27.22 -16.75
N THR A 102 4.46 -26.22 -16.24
CA THR A 102 3.14 -25.83 -16.76
C THR A 102 3.24 -25.33 -18.20
N LYS A 103 4.31 -24.59 -18.54
CA LYS A 103 4.56 -24.10 -19.90
C LYS A 103 4.90 -25.23 -20.88
N LYS A 104 5.63 -26.25 -20.43
CA LYS A 104 6.04 -27.39 -21.27
C LYS A 104 4.88 -28.34 -21.55
N SER A 105 4.08 -28.69 -20.53
CA SER A 105 3.04 -29.71 -20.65
C SER A 105 1.84 -29.39 -19.74
N PRO A 106 0.83 -28.67 -20.25
CA PRO A 106 -0.37 -28.39 -19.46
C PRO A 106 -1.16 -29.68 -19.20
N SER A 107 -1.42 -29.94 -17.92
CA SER A 107 -2.13 -31.11 -17.40
C SER A 107 -2.93 -30.73 -16.15
N SER A 108 -3.84 -31.59 -15.70
CA SER A 108 -4.58 -31.40 -14.45
C SER A 108 -3.64 -31.23 -13.24
N SER A 109 -2.51 -31.96 -13.21
CA SER A 109 -1.48 -31.83 -12.17
C SER A 109 -0.76 -30.48 -12.20
N THR A 110 -0.37 -29.98 -13.38
CA THR A 110 0.29 -28.67 -13.48
C THR A 110 -0.68 -27.53 -13.16
N THR A 111 -1.96 -27.66 -13.53
CA THR A 111 -3.01 -26.72 -13.12
C THR A 111 -3.16 -26.66 -11.60
N ARG A 112 -3.11 -27.82 -10.91
CA ARG A 112 -3.13 -27.85 -9.43
C ARG A 112 -1.91 -27.14 -8.83
N ASN A 113 -0.73 -27.27 -9.42
CA ASN A 113 0.47 -26.57 -8.96
C ASN A 113 0.38 -25.06 -9.19
N MET A 114 -0.16 -24.61 -10.32
CA MET A 114 -0.41 -23.19 -10.55
C MET A 114 -1.45 -22.60 -9.59
N ARG A 115 -2.48 -23.37 -9.20
CA ARG A 115 -3.41 -22.94 -8.15
C ARG A 115 -2.70 -22.67 -6.83
N LYS A 116 -1.69 -23.48 -6.46
CA LYS A 116 -0.87 -23.23 -5.25
C LYS A 116 -0.07 -21.92 -5.35
N VAL A 117 0.50 -21.63 -6.52
CA VAL A 117 1.21 -20.35 -6.76
C VAL A 117 0.25 -19.16 -6.65
N ALA A 118 -0.94 -19.26 -7.26
CA ALA A 118 -1.96 -18.23 -7.15
C ALA A 118 -2.42 -18.00 -5.69
N GLN A 119 -2.65 -19.09 -4.95
CA GLN A 119 -3.01 -19.03 -3.54
C GLN A 119 -1.93 -18.35 -2.69
N TYR A 120 -0.64 -18.68 -2.91
CA TYR A 120 0.47 -18.00 -2.25
C TYR A 120 0.48 -16.49 -2.52
N CYS A 121 0.28 -16.07 -3.77
CA CYS A 121 0.20 -14.65 -4.12
C CYS A 121 -0.99 -13.93 -3.47
N ILE A 122 -2.16 -14.59 -3.40
CA ILE A 122 -3.36 -14.06 -2.74
C ILE A 122 -3.08 -13.84 -1.25
N ILE A 123 -2.55 -14.86 -0.58
CA ILE A 123 -2.23 -14.80 0.85
C ILE A 123 -1.21 -13.69 1.15
N ASN A 124 -0.14 -13.59 0.36
CA ASN A 124 0.86 -12.53 0.52
C ASN A 124 0.25 -11.13 0.36
N THR A 125 -0.66 -10.95 -0.60
CA THR A 125 -1.34 -9.67 -0.82
C THR A 125 -2.25 -9.34 0.35
N LEU A 126 -3.02 -10.31 0.83
CA LEU A 126 -3.95 -10.14 1.95
C LEU A 126 -3.21 -9.78 3.23
N HIS A 127 -2.12 -10.47 3.56
CA HIS A 127 -1.33 -10.17 4.76
C HIS A 127 -0.74 -8.75 4.76
N CYS A 128 -0.29 -8.25 3.60
CA CYS A 128 0.15 -6.86 3.49
C CYS A 128 -1.00 -5.88 3.78
N GLN A 129 -2.21 -6.17 3.30
CA GLN A 129 -3.39 -5.34 3.57
C GLN A 129 -3.82 -5.40 5.04
N GLU A 130 -3.84 -6.59 5.64
CA GLU A 130 -4.13 -6.79 7.06
C GLU A 130 -3.14 -6.04 7.95
N LEU A 131 -1.84 -6.10 7.63
CA LEU A 131 -0.81 -5.39 8.37
C LEU A 131 -1.04 -3.87 8.34
N LEU A 132 -1.37 -3.31 7.17
CA LEU A 132 -1.67 -1.89 7.02
C LEU A 132 -2.87 -1.45 7.86
N VAL A 133 -3.91 -2.30 7.95
CA VAL A 133 -5.11 -2.04 8.75
C VAL A 133 -4.81 -2.18 10.25
N ASN A 134 -4.15 -3.27 10.66
CA ASN A 134 -3.85 -3.57 12.06
C ASN A 134 -2.92 -2.53 12.69
N GLN A 135 -1.99 -1.98 11.91
CA GLN A 135 -1.08 -0.93 12.38
C GLN A 135 -1.66 0.47 12.24
N SER A 136 -2.90 0.63 11.74
CA SER A 136 -3.54 1.94 11.53
C SER A 136 -2.73 2.91 10.66
N ILE A 137 -1.77 2.40 9.87
CA ILE A 137 -0.77 3.21 9.16
C ILE A 137 -1.42 4.31 8.31
N ILE A 138 -2.51 3.97 7.61
CA ILE A 138 -3.22 4.92 6.74
C ILE A 138 -3.86 6.04 7.54
N ASN A 139 -4.47 5.74 8.69
CA ASN A 139 -5.12 6.76 9.50
C ASN A 139 -4.10 7.69 10.14
N ASP A 140 -3.05 7.11 10.72
CA ASP A 140 -1.97 7.86 11.38
C ASP A 140 -1.32 8.84 10.37
N TYR A 141 -1.03 8.37 9.16
CA TYR A 141 -0.47 9.26 8.13
C TYR A 141 -1.47 10.28 7.59
N ARG A 142 -2.78 9.99 7.59
CA ARG A 142 -3.81 10.99 7.25
C ARG A 142 -3.86 12.11 8.28
N GLU A 143 -3.68 11.80 9.56
CA GLU A 143 -3.59 12.82 10.60
C GLU A 143 -2.33 13.68 10.42
N VAL A 144 -1.18 13.04 10.16
CA VAL A 144 0.07 13.75 9.87
C VAL A 144 -0.07 14.68 8.65
N VAL A 145 -0.77 14.25 7.60
CA VAL A 145 -1.09 15.10 6.44
C VAL A 145 -1.83 16.37 6.86
N SER A 146 -2.87 16.21 7.69
CA SER A 146 -3.70 17.33 8.15
C SER A 146 -2.91 18.32 9.01
N ILE A 147 -2.00 17.81 9.84
CA ILE A 147 -1.18 18.66 10.74
C ILE A 147 -0.08 19.37 9.95
N ALA A 148 0.66 18.63 9.12
CA ALA A 148 1.89 19.12 8.51
C ALA A 148 1.70 19.78 7.14
N TYR A 149 0.47 19.83 6.61
CA TYR A 149 0.16 20.42 5.30
C TYR A 149 1.04 19.83 4.17
N VAL A 150 1.12 18.50 4.12
CA VAL A 150 1.87 17.72 3.12
C VAL A 150 0.92 16.79 2.38
N SER A 151 1.30 16.30 1.20
CA SER A 151 0.51 15.27 0.53
C SER A 151 0.59 13.93 1.29
N LEU A 152 -0.45 13.09 1.17
CA LEU A 152 -0.40 11.73 1.72
C LEU A 152 0.76 10.93 1.14
N PHE A 153 1.11 11.15 -0.13
CA PHE A 153 2.29 10.53 -0.72
C PHE A 153 3.58 10.93 0.01
N ASP A 154 3.77 12.22 0.29
CA ASP A 154 4.98 12.70 0.97
C ASP A 154 5.07 12.20 2.42
N THR A 155 3.96 11.85 3.07
CA THR A 155 4.04 11.28 4.41
C THR A 155 4.66 9.88 4.42
N TYR A 156 4.36 9.06 3.40
CA TYR A 156 4.93 7.73 3.20
C TYR A 156 6.38 7.75 2.70
N TYR A 157 6.67 8.60 1.72
CA TYR A 157 7.93 8.51 0.98
C TYR A 157 8.98 9.53 1.40
N ARG A 158 8.61 10.61 2.10
CA ARG A 158 9.53 11.67 2.49
C ARG A 158 9.75 11.74 4.00
N ALA A 159 11.00 12.02 4.37
CA ALA A 159 11.43 12.14 5.75
C ALA A 159 10.71 13.28 6.49
N ASN A 160 10.69 13.18 7.82
CA ASN A 160 9.96 14.11 8.69
C ASN A 160 10.42 15.57 8.57
N ARG A 161 11.65 15.82 8.12
CA ARG A 161 12.15 17.17 7.81
C ARG A 161 11.19 17.94 6.91
N MET A 162 10.59 17.30 5.91
CA MET A 162 9.64 17.95 5.02
C MET A 162 8.36 18.37 5.73
N LYS A 163 7.85 17.48 6.57
CA LYS A 163 6.64 17.70 7.37
C LYS A 163 6.83 18.91 8.30
N VAL A 164 7.96 18.96 8.99
CA VAL A 164 8.33 20.08 9.87
C VAL A 164 8.49 21.38 9.09
N ARG A 165 9.14 21.34 7.92
CA ARG A 165 9.33 22.53 7.08
C ARG A 165 8.00 23.12 6.61
N ASN A 166 7.09 22.28 6.10
CA ASN A 166 5.77 22.75 5.66
C ASN A 166 4.94 23.29 6.82
N LEU A 167 4.94 22.62 7.96
CA LEU A 167 4.28 23.11 9.18
C LEU A 167 4.82 24.47 9.60
N LEU A 168 6.14 24.62 9.67
CA LEU A 168 6.79 25.89 10.03
C LEU A 168 6.44 27.00 9.03
N SER A 169 6.44 26.69 7.73
CA SER A 169 6.04 27.62 6.68
C SER A 169 4.58 28.07 6.81
N ALA A 170 3.66 27.15 7.12
CA ALA A 170 2.27 27.50 7.36
C ALA A 170 2.12 28.42 8.59
N CYS A 171 2.87 28.17 9.67
CA CYS A 171 2.88 29.04 10.85
C CYS A 171 3.47 30.43 10.57
N ALA A 172 4.55 30.51 9.79
CA ALA A 172 5.17 31.78 9.42
C ALA A 172 4.24 32.65 8.57
N ILE A 173 3.58 32.06 7.56
CA ILE A 173 2.60 32.77 6.72
C ILE A 173 1.47 33.35 7.57
N LYS A 174 0.94 32.59 8.54
CA LYS A 174 -0.12 33.08 9.45
C LYS A 174 0.32 34.26 10.33
N ARG A 175 1.63 34.48 10.48
CA ARG A 175 2.23 35.55 11.27
C ARG A 175 2.85 36.65 10.41
N ASP A 176 2.59 36.63 9.10
CA ASP A 176 3.20 37.55 8.13
C ASP A 176 4.74 37.54 8.15
N MET A 177 5.32 36.35 8.36
CA MET A 177 6.77 36.14 8.39
C MET A 177 7.25 35.44 7.11
N VAL A 178 8.43 35.84 6.63
CA VAL A 178 9.10 35.21 5.49
C VAL A 178 10.20 34.26 5.99
N ILE A 179 10.27 33.05 5.42
CA ILE A 179 11.31 32.07 5.73
C ILE A 179 12.35 32.05 4.61
N SER A 180 13.62 32.09 4.98
CA SER A 180 14.72 31.89 4.03
C SER A 180 14.68 30.47 3.45
N THR A 181 14.73 30.38 2.12
CA THR A 181 14.86 29.11 1.40
C THR A 181 16.31 28.77 1.06
N LYS A 182 17.27 29.64 1.43
CA LYS A 182 18.69 29.44 1.19
C LYS A 182 19.15 28.15 1.87
N LEU A 183 19.88 27.33 1.13
CA LEU A 183 20.60 26.21 1.71
C LEU A 183 21.81 26.77 2.45
N PRO A 184 22.13 26.27 3.66
CA PRO A 184 23.37 26.64 4.32
C PRO A 184 24.54 26.18 3.44
N GLU A 185 25.46 27.10 3.14
CA GLU A 185 26.67 26.83 2.35
C GLU A 185 27.64 25.96 3.16
N ASP A 186 27.75 26.25 4.46
CA ASP A 186 28.51 25.45 5.41
C ASP A 186 27.57 24.58 6.25
N ILE A 187 27.65 23.26 6.02
CA ILE A 187 26.99 22.30 6.89
C ILE A 187 27.90 22.12 8.12
N GLU A 188 27.49 22.66 9.27
CA GLU A 188 28.18 22.41 10.53
C GLU A 188 28.37 20.90 10.74
N LYS A 189 29.63 20.49 10.80
CA LYS A 189 30.02 19.11 11.05
C LYS A 189 30.23 18.95 12.56
N GLY A 190 29.28 18.32 13.23
CA GLY A 190 29.38 18.06 14.66
C GLY A 190 28.04 17.65 15.26
N LYS A 191 28.08 17.08 16.46
CA LYS A 191 26.89 16.90 17.29
C LYS A 191 26.91 17.97 18.37
N TYR A 192 25.82 18.69 18.53
CA TYR A 192 25.64 19.52 19.71
C TYR A 192 25.47 18.63 20.96
N PRO A 193 25.88 19.11 22.15
CA PRO A 193 25.62 18.39 23.40
C PRO A 193 24.12 18.10 23.53
N GLY A 194 23.80 16.84 23.81
CA GLY A 194 22.43 16.37 24.02
C GLY A 194 22.04 16.39 25.51
N ALA A 195 21.15 15.48 25.88
CA ALA A 195 20.74 15.31 27.27
C ALA A 195 21.91 14.80 28.15
N TYR A 196 21.94 15.24 29.41
CA TYR A 196 22.80 14.68 30.44
C TYR A 196 22.19 13.38 30.98
N ILE A 197 22.98 12.30 31.01
CA ILE A 197 22.56 10.99 31.54
C ILE A 197 23.32 10.77 32.84
N PHE A 198 22.58 10.64 33.95
CA PHE A 198 23.17 10.28 35.23
C PHE A 198 23.84 8.90 35.13
N PRO A 199 25.04 8.71 35.73
CA PRO A 199 25.68 7.41 35.76
C PRO A 199 24.75 6.37 36.41
N PRO A 200 24.44 5.25 35.72
CA PRO A 200 23.57 4.24 36.30
C PRO A 200 24.26 3.54 37.47
N LYS A 201 23.55 3.36 38.59
CA LYS A 201 23.98 2.45 39.65
C LYS A 201 23.77 1.02 39.15
N LYS A 202 24.86 0.32 38.83
CA LYS A 202 24.82 -1.05 38.33
C LYS A 202 24.62 -2.03 39.49
N GLY A 203 23.77 -3.03 39.32
CA GLY A 203 23.49 -4.07 40.32
C GLY A 203 22.05 -4.56 40.26
N ILE A 204 21.77 -5.68 40.93
CA ILE A 204 20.40 -6.17 41.12
C ILE A 204 19.76 -5.33 42.22
N MET A 205 18.63 -4.66 41.95
CA MET A 205 17.85 -4.02 43.02
C MET A 205 17.14 -5.09 43.84
N THR A 206 17.54 -5.23 45.10
CA THR A 206 16.93 -6.16 46.07
C THR A 206 15.81 -5.50 46.87
N GLU A 207 15.75 -4.17 46.90
CA GLU A 207 14.68 -3.41 47.52
C GLU A 207 13.42 -3.51 46.66
N ARG A 208 12.31 -3.98 47.26
CA ARG A 208 11.00 -3.95 46.60
C ARG A 208 10.52 -2.49 46.56
N PRO A 209 10.04 -1.98 45.41
CA PRO A 209 9.41 -0.67 45.38
C PRO A 209 8.22 -0.69 46.34
N VAL A 210 8.27 0.17 47.36
CA VAL A 210 7.15 0.40 48.26
C VAL A 210 6.16 1.28 47.49
N THR A 211 5.03 0.69 47.11
CA THR A 211 3.86 1.40 46.54
C THR A 211 3.17 2.24 47.58
#